data_AF-A0A381EW80-F1
#
_entry.id   AF-A0A381EW80-F1
#
_cell.length_a   1.000
_cell.length_b   1.000
_cell.length_c   1.000
_cell.angle_alpha   90.00
_cell.angle_beta   90.00
_cell.angle_gamma   90.00
#
_symmetry.space_group_name_H-M   'P 1'
#
loop_
_entity.id
_entity.type
_entity.pdbx_description
1 polymer ?
#
loop_
_entity_poly.entity_id
_entity_poly.type
_entity_poly.pdbx_seq_one_letter_code
_entity_poly.pdbx_strand_id
1 'polypeptide(L)' 'MKVGKKVKFTTKGGFGSRDGEGVVELMKSTTRGRFFGVREDGKKTLTYVRERQLKEI' A
#
# COMPACT_ATOMS: atom_id res chain seq x y z
N MET A 1 -0.01 -3.46 -10.00
CA MET A 1 -0.58 -4.12 -8.80
C MET A 1 -2.06 -4.44 -8.98
N LYS A 2 -2.54 -5.59 -8.47
CA LYS A 2 -3.97 -6.01 -8.53
C LYS A 2 -4.58 -6.17 -7.13
N VAL A 3 -5.89 -5.94 -7.01
CA VAL A 3 -6.66 -6.24 -5.79
C VAL A 3 -6.60 -7.74 -5.49
N GLY A 4 -6.51 -8.10 -4.21
CA GLY A 4 -6.37 -9.47 -3.72
C GLY A 4 -4.93 -9.99 -3.69
N LYS A 5 -3.94 -9.22 -4.14
CA LYS A 5 -2.52 -9.62 -4.09
C LYS A 5 -1.89 -9.27 -2.75
N LYS A 6 -1.04 -10.18 -2.25
CA LYS A 6 -0.16 -9.90 -1.12
C LYS A 6 1.03 -9.07 -1.61
N VAL A 7 1.39 -8.07 -0.83
CA VAL A 7 2.34 -7.02 -1.23
C VAL A 7 3.16 -6.56 -0.04
N LYS A 8 4.41 -6.20 -0.30
CA LYS A 8 5.24 -5.41 0.61
C LYS A 8 5.24 -3.96 0.15
N PHE A 9 5.23 -3.03 1.09
CA PHE A 9 5.35 -1.61 0.79
C PHE A 9 6.34 -0.90 1.69
N THR A 10 6.95 0.15 1.16
CA THR A 10 7.81 1.07 1.92
C THR A 10 7.28 2.49 1.80
N THR A 11 6.74 3.03 2.89
CA THR A 11 6.35 4.44 2.99
C THR A 11 7.51 5.28 3.50
N LYS A 12 7.84 6.40 2.83
CA LYS A 12 8.77 7.40 3.35
C LYS A 12 7.97 8.64 3.76
N GLY A 13 8.04 9.02 5.04
CA GLY A 13 7.39 10.21 5.60
C GLY A 13 8.36 11.05 6.43
N GLY A 14 7.84 12.11 7.07
CA GLY A 14 8.65 13.03 7.89
C GLY A 14 9.32 12.39 9.11
N PHE A 15 8.81 11.25 9.58
CA PHE A 15 9.37 10.48 10.71
C PHE A 15 10.24 9.28 10.25
N GLY A 16 10.61 9.20 8.97
CA GLY A 16 11.45 8.13 8.42
C GLY A 16 10.73 7.19 7.46
N SER A 17 11.40 6.08 7.13
CA SER A 17 10.85 5.01 6.30
C SER A 17 10.20 3.94 7.15
N ARG A 18 8.98 3.53 6.77
CA ARG A 18 8.26 2.42 7.36
C ARG A 18 7.95 1.38 6.28
N ASP A 19 8.38 0.15 6.54
CA ASP A 19 8.00 -1.03 5.78
C ASP A 19 6.72 -1.67 6.35
N GLY A 20 5.97 -2.32 5.48
CA GLY A 20 4.77 -3.07 5.84
C GLY A 20 4.46 -4.15 4.81
N GLU A 21 3.66 -5.13 5.22
CA GLU A 21 3.18 -6.22 4.37
C GLU A 21 1.68 -6.39 4.56
N GLY A 22 0.95 -6.65 3.47
CA GLY A 22 -0.49 -6.85 3.53
C GLY A 22 -1.09 -7.25 2.20
N VAL A 23 -2.42 -7.20 2.11
CA VAL A 23 -3.17 -7.49 0.88
C VAL A 23 -3.76 -6.21 0.31
N VAL A 24 -3.64 -6.01 -1.00
CA VAL A 24 -4.29 -4.90 -1.70
C VAL A 24 -5.80 -5.15 -1.71
N GLU A 25 -6.58 -4.29 -1.08
CA GLU A 25 -8.05 -4.40 -1.09
C GLU A 25 -8.72 -3.40 -2.02
N LEU A 26 -8.08 -2.24 -2.23
CA LEU A 26 -8.68 -1.16 -2.98
C LEU A 26 -7.65 -0.46 -3.86
N MET A 27 -8.07 -0.04 -5.04
CA MET A 27 -7.32 0.90 -5.88
C MET A 27 -8.12 2.18 -6.04
N LYS A 28 -7.50 3.32 -5.75
CA LYS A 28 -8.06 4.65 -5.96
C LYS A 28 -7.21 5.41 -6.98
N SER A 29 -7.82 5.75 -8.12
CA SER A 29 -7.19 6.63 -9.10
C SER A 29 -7.49 8.09 -8.75
N THR A 30 -6.46 8.94 -8.78
CA THR A 30 -6.58 10.38 -8.55
C THR A 30 -5.81 11.13 -9.63
N THR A 31 -6.00 12.45 -9.73
CA THR A 31 -5.20 13.32 -10.61
C THR A 31 -3.70 13.28 -10.29
N ARG A 32 -3.33 12.90 -9.06
CA ARG A 32 -1.94 12.76 -8.60
C ARG A 32 -1.37 11.34 -8.78
N GLY A 33 -2.10 10.46 -9.47
CA GLY A 33 -1.73 9.08 -9.74
C GLY A 33 -2.57 8.04 -9.00
N ARG A 34 -2.14 6.78 -9.07
CA ARG A 34 -2.83 5.64 -8.48
C ARG A 34 -2.33 5.36 -7.06
N PHE A 35 -3.29 5.18 -6.15
CA PHE A 35 -3.07 4.75 -4.78
C PHE A 35 -3.72 3.39 -4.56
N PHE A 36 -3.08 2.59 -3.72
CA PHE A 36 -3.48 1.24 -3.39
C PHE A 36 -3.66 1.18 -1.87
N GLY A 37 -4.86 0.81 -1.44
CA GLY A 37 -5.17 0.56 -0.04
C GLY A 37 -4.75 -0.86 0.31
N VAL A 38 -3.75 -0.98 1.17
CA VAL A 38 -3.21 -2.25 1.66
C VAL A 38 -3.74 -2.49 3.07
N ARG A 39 -4.36 -3.65 3.29
CA ARG A 39 -4.71 -4.13 4.63
C ARG A 39 -3.55 -4.95 5.17
N GLU A 40 -2.87 -4.41 6.18
CA GLU A 40 -1.86 -5.16 6.94
C GLU A 40 -2.56 -6.13 7.89
N ASP A 41 -1.93 -7.28 8.11
CA ASP A 41 -2.46 -8.30 9.02
C ASP A 41 -2.54 -7.74 10.46
N GLY A 42 -3.64 -8.01 11.15
CA GLY A 42 -3.94 -7.44 12.46
C GLY A 42 -4.34 -5.95 12.47
N LYS A 43 -4.40 -5.25 11.33
CA LYS A 43 -4.86 -3.84 11.26
C LYS A 43 -6.23 -3.69 10.63
N LYS A 44 -7.09 -2.92 11.30
CA LYS A 44 -8.44 -2.57 10.80
C LYS A 44 -8.43 -1.46 9.75
N THR A 45 -7.37 -0.66 9.69
CA THR A 45 -7.23 0.47 8.78
C THR A 45 -6.45 0.09 7.52
N LEU A 46 -6.82 0.69 6.40
CA LEU A 46 -6.08 0.57 5.15
C LEU A 46 -4.92 1.56 5.13
N THR A 47 -3.73 1.07 4.81
CA THR A 47 -2.57 1.91 4.53
C THR A 47 -2.55 2.22 3.04
N TYR A 48 -2.71 3.50 2.68
CA TYR A 48 -2.69 3.94 1.28
C TYR A 48 -1.27 4.24 0.83
N VAL A 49 -0.83 3.51 -0.20
CA VAL A 49 0.51 3.64 -0.77
C VAL A 49 0.44 3.80 -2.29
N ARG A 50 1.44 4.44 -2.88
CA ARG A 50 1.54 4.55 -4.35
C ARG A 50 2.07 3.26 -4.96
N GLU A 51 1.78 3.03 -6.24
CA GLU A 51 2.28 1.86 -6.97
C GLU A 51 3.80 1.68 -6.87
N ARG A 52 4.57 2.77 -7.01
CA ARG A 52 6.04 2.75 -6.92
C ARG A 52 6.59 2.31 -5.55
N GLN A 53 5.76 2.35 -4.51
CA GLN A 53 6.15 1.98 -3.14
C GLN A 53 5.84 0.52 -2.85
N LEU A 54 5.17 -0.17 -3.77
CA LEU A 54 4.69 -1.52 -3.64
C LEU A 54 5.58 -2.51 -4.39
N LYS A 55 5.78 -3.67 -3.80
CA LYS A 55 6.43 -4.83 -4.41
C LYS A 55 5.52 -6.05 -4.22
N GLU A 56 5.26 -6.76 -5.30
CA GLU A 56 4.57 -8.05 -5.26
C GLU A 56 5.49 -9.09 -4.61
N ILE A 57 4.90 -10.03 -3.88
CA ILE A 57 5.56 -11.15 -3.21
C ILE A 57 4.93 -12.45 -3.66
#